data_AF-A0A0C9UVU7-F1
#
_entry.id   AF-A0A0C9UVU7-F1
#
_cell.length_a   1.000
_cell.length_b   1.000
_cell.length_c   1.000
_cell.angle_alpha   90.00
_cell.angle_beta   90.00
_cell.angle_gamma   90.00
#
_symmetry.space_group_name_H-M   'P 1'
#
loop_
_entity.id
_entity.type
_entity.pdbx_description
1 polymer ?
#
loop_
_entity_poly.entity_id
_entity_poly.type
_entity_poly.pdbx_seq_one_letter_code
_entity_poly.pdbx_strand_id
1 'polypeptide(L)'
;MFDYEFYPNEIMEMQYDLQGLFTNGYRSITGADGVIASGSIAYESEALLAYKDWCIRQGKEFYTVGPLALLNKESRSLSQSNVNEKALSDKGSDIEAFLNQAFEKYGAHSVLYISFGTAWWPNPAHLHAFIGVPLELKVPFIFAYATPASALPPDLANKIQESGLGLTSTWAPQQLILNHKATGWFLTHCGQNSVVESLTYGIPLIAWPLAGDQPDNAARLSVILDVAYQVIEARTGEAGLKSLKRGAQPSGTVEALTREARQILEKAQGPDGAQKRKNAQAISSNLKRAWEVDGDAYNDLKQFLGKEFP
;
A
#
# COMPACT_ATOMS: atom_id res chain seq x y z
N MET A 1 12.22 11.34 9.36
CA MET A 1 11.35 11.13 10.55
C MET A 1 12.21 11.12 11.79
N PHE A 2 11.63 11.12 13.00
CA PHE A 2 12.35 10.69 14.21
C PHE A 2 12.31 9.16 14.35
N ASP A 3 13.23 8.58 15.14
CA ASP A 3 13.36 7.12 15.30
C ASP A 3 12.09 6.47 15.86
N TYR A 4 11.39 7.13 16.79
CA TYR A 4 10.14 6.60 17.34
C TYR A 4 8.99 6.58 16.33
N GLU A 5 9.09 7.31 15.21
CA GLU A 5 8.02 7.31 14.19
C GLU A 5 7.94 5.99 13.41
N PHE A 6 8.98 5.14 13.47
CA PHE A 6 8.99 3.76 12.97
C PHE A 6 8.12 2.81 13.81
N TYR A 7 7.64 3.27 14.97
CA TYR A 7 6.78 2.52 15.87
C TYR A 7 5.45 3.25 16.06
N PRO A 8 4.60 3.28 15.02
CA PRO A 8 3.36 4.05 15.03
C PRO A 8 2.31 3.48 16.01
N ASN A 9 2.47 2.24 16.44
CA ASN A 9 1.54 1.57 17.35
C ASN A 9 2.31 0.95 18.50
N GLU A 10 1.60 0.71 19.60
CA GLU A 10 2.09 -0.18 20.65
C GLU A 10 2.34 -1.56 20.02
N ILE A 11 3.60 -1.96 20.01
CA ILE A 11 4.04 -3.18 19.36
C ILE A 11 3.54 -4.33 20.23
N MET A 12 2.66 -5.19 19.70
CA MET A 12 2.53 -6.53 20.25
C MET A 12 3.93 -7.15 20.17
N GLU A 13 4.55 -7.46 21.31
CA GLU A 13 5.89 -8.07 21.39
C GLU A 13 6.09 -9.05 20.24
N MET A 14 6.78 -8.59 19.20
CA MET A 14 7.07 -9.43 18.06
C MET A 14 8.19 -10.34 18.53
N GLN A 15 7.91 -11.63 18.70
CA GLN A 15 8.92 -12.68 18.89
C GLN A 15 9.76 -12.91 17.60
N TYR A 16 10.12 -11.84 16.90
CA TYR A 16 11.02 -11.89 15.75
C TYR A 16 12.39 -11.42 16.20
N ASP A 17 13.42 -12.22 15.90
CA ASP A 17 14.81 -11.86 16.07
C ASP A 17 15.20 -10.77 15.04
N LEU A 18 14.79 -9.53 15.30
CA LEU A 18 15.09 -8.38 14.43
C LEU A 18 16.59 -8.17 14.31
N GLN A 19 17.35 -8.41 15.38
CA GLN A 19 18.81 -8.35 15.35
C GLN A 19 19.38 -9.39 14.38
N GLY A 20 18.90 -10.63 14.45
CA GLY A 20 19.23 -11.69 13.51
C GLY A 20 18.84 -11.32 12.08
N LEU A 21 17.65 -10.76 11.86
CA LEU A 21 17.19 -10.32 10.54
C LEU A 21 18.16 -9.29 9.92
N PHE A 22 18.51 -8.23 10.66
CA PHE A 22 19.43 -7.21 10.16
C PHE A 22 20.86 -7.73 9.99
N THR A 23 21.35 -8.54 10.93
CA THR A 23 22.69 -9.12 10.87
C THR A 23 22.82 -10.10 9.70
N ASN A 24 21.81 -10.95 9.50
CA ASN A 24 21.78 -11.89 8.38
C ASN A 24 21.59 -11.15 7.05
N GLY A 25 20.73 -10.12 7.00
CA GLY A 25 20.58 -9.27 5.83
C GLY A 25 21.90 -8.62 5.41
N TYR A 26 22.62 -8.02 6.36
CA TYR A 26 23.95 -7.46 6.11
C TYR A 26 24.93 -8.54 5.61
N ARG A 27 25.00 -9.70 6.28
CA ARG A 27 25.85 -10.81 5.87
C ARG A 27 25.53 -11.29 4.45
N SER A 28 24.25 -11.50 4.13
CA SER A 28 23.80 -11.89 2.80
C SER A 28 24.21 -10.88 1.73
N ILE A 29 24.03 -9.58 1.98
CA ILE A 29 24.44 -8.54 1.04
C ILE A 29 25.97 -8.52 0.88
N THR A 30 26.73 -8.58 1.98
CA THR A 30 28.20 -8.58 1.94
C THR A 30 28.79 -9.86 1.34
N GLY A 31 28.11 -11.00 1.43
CA GLY A 31 28.54 -12.28 0.87
C GLY A 31 28.11 -12.51 -0.57
N ALA A 32 27.14 -11.75 -1.10
CA ALA A 32 26.66 -11.90 -2.47
C ALA A 32 27.60 -11.26 -3.50
N ASP A 33 27.66 -11.82 -4.72
CA ASP A 33 28.42 -11.25 -5.85
C ASP A 33 27.75 -9.99 -6.43
N GLY A 34 26.43 -9.90 -6.29
CA GLY A 34 25.64 -8.76 -6.73
C GLY A 34 24.26 -8.74 -6.07
N VAL A 35 23.54 -7.64 -6.26
CA VAL A 35 22.20 -7.42 -5.70
C VAL A 35 21.20 -7.21 -6.83
N ILE A 36 20.04 -7.88 -6.73
CA ILE A 36 18.87 -7.62 -7.54
C ILE A 36 17.84 -6.94 -6.65
N ALA A 37 17.58 -5.66 -6.89
CA ALA A 37 16.65 -4.85 -6.13
C ALA A 37 15.30 -4.76 -6.85
N SER A 38 14.21 -5.06 -6.14
CA SER A 38 12.83 -4.95 -6.65
C SER A 38 12.25 -3.53 -6.57
N GLY A 39 13.01 -2.58 -6.02
CA GLY A 39 12.66 -1.17 -5.94
C GLY A 39 12.66 -0.48 -7.31
N SER A 40 12.04 0.70 -7.39
CA SER A 40 11.98 1.46 -8.63
C SER A 40 12.48 2.89 -8.44
N ILE A 41 13.31 3.37 -9.36
CA ILE A 41 13.78 4.76 -9.39
C ILE A 41 12.59 5.73 -9.43
N ALA A 42 11.48 5.35 -10.06
CA ALA A 42 10.26 6.15 -10.11
C ALA A 42 9.58 6.39 -8.75
N TYR A 43 9.87 5.55 -7.74
CA TYR A 43 9.29 5.60 -6.40
C TYR A 43 10.31 6.04 -5.34
N GLU A 44 11.55 5.54 -5.43
CA GLU A 44 12.54 5.65 -4.36
C GLU A 44 13.97 5.95 -4.87
N SER A 45 14.07 6.83 -5.87
CA SER A 45 15.34 7.19 -6.53
C SER A 45 16.51 7.44 -5.58
N GLU A 46 16.36 8.35 -4.60
CA GLU A 46 17.46 8.73 -3.70
C GLU A 46 18.00 7.52 -2.89
N ALA A 47 17.10 6.74 -2.30
CA ALA A 47 17.47 5.58 -1.49
C ALA A 47 18.10 4.48 -2.36
N LEU A 48 17.49 4.20 -3.52
CA LEU A 48 17.94 3.14 -4.41
C LEU A 48 19.30 3.47 -5.06
N LEU A 49 19.51 4.72 -5.46
CA LEU A 49 20.79 5.18 -5.99
C LEU A 49 21.88 5.17 -4.92
N ALA A 50 21.59 5.58 -3.69
CA ALA A 50 22.53 5.50 -2.58
C ALA A 50 22.90 4.03 -2.26
N TYR A 51 21.92 3.12 -2.31
CA TYR A 51 22.17 1.69 -2.10
C TYR A 51 23.02 1.09 -3.23
N LYS A 52 22.68 1.40 -4.50
CA LYS A 52 23.48 1.03 -5.67
C LYS A 52 24.94 1.48 -5.53
N ASP A 53 25.15 2.74 -5.19
CA ASP A 53 26.47 3.34 -5.03
C ASP A 53 27.27 2.70 -3.87
N TRP A 54 26.60 2.37 -2.76
CA TRP A 54 27.21 1.60 -1.67
C TRP A 54 27.62 0.20 -2.13
N CYS A 55 26.77 -0.54 -2.84
CA CYS A 55 27.09 -1.88 -3.36
C CYS A 55 28.29 -1.84 -4.32
N ILE A 56 28.33 -0.88 -5.24
CA ILE A 56 29.43 -0.71 -6.19
C ILE A 56 30.76 -0.45 -5.46
N ARG A 57 30.76 0.39 -4.41
CA ARG A 57 31.96 0.61 -3.58
C ARG A 57 32.45 -0.65 -2.86
N GLN A 58 31.58 -1.62 -2.63
CA GLN A 58 31.95 -2.93 -2.08
C GLN A 58 32.37 -3.93 -3.17
N GLY A 59 32.54 -3.48 -4.43
CA GLY A 59 32.92 -4.33 -5.57
C GLY A 59 31.79 -5.23 -6.06
N LYS A 60 30.52 -4.89 -5.78
CA LYS A 60 29.36 -5.70 -6.12
C LYS A 60 28.62 -5.14 -7.32
N GLU A 61 28.02 -6.04 -8.10
CA GLU A 61 27.07 -5.65 -9.14
C GLU A 61 25.71 -5.28 -8.52
N PHE A 62 24.95 -4.43 -9.20
CA PHE A 62 23.65 -3.98 -8.73
C PHE A 62 22.68 -3.79 -9.88
N TYR A 63 21.55 -4.49 -9.82
CA TYR A 63 20.52 -4.50 -10.83
C TYR A 63 19.20 -4.06 -10.22
N THR A 64 18.61 -3.00 -10.77
CA THR A 64 17.27 -2.52 -10.41
C THR A 64 16.27 -3.19 -11.34
N VAL A 65 15.40 -4.06 -10.82
CA VAL A 65 14.39 -4.79 -11.61
C VAL A 65 12.98 -4.52 -11.12
N GLY A 66 12.72 -3.29 -10.70
CA GLY A 66 11.42 -2.89 -10.16
C GLY A 66 10.64 -1.88 -11.02
N PRO A 67 9.31 -1.82 -10.85
CA PRO A 67 8.54 -2.66 -9.93
C PRO A 67 8.29 -4.05 -10.53
N LEU A 68 8.31 -5.09 -9.70
CA LEU A 68 7.90 -6.46 -10.08
C LEU A 68 6.37 -6.62 -10.09
N ALA A 69 5.64 -5.52 -10.31
CA ALA A 69 4.21 -5.54 -10.52
C ALA A 69 3.90 -5.91 -11.97
N LEU A 70 2.73 -6.51 -12.17
CA LEU A 70 2.24 -6.80 -13.50
C LEU A 70 1.82 -5.49 -14.20
N LEU A 71 2.68 -4.97 -15.09
CA LEU A 71 2.54 -3.61 -15.64
C LEU A 71 1.79 -3.52 -16.98
N ASN A 72 1.70 -4.61 -17.74
CA ASN A 72 1.14 -4.58 -19.10
C ASN A 72 -0.29 -5.16 -19.18
N LYS A 73 -1.29 -4.27 -19.24
CA LYS A 73 -2.73 -4.60 -19.32
C LYS A 73 -3.10 -5.57 -20.44
N GLU A 74 -2.28 -5.69 -21.48
CA GLU A 74 -2.50 -6.58 -22.63
C GLU A 74 -1.69 -7.88 -22.54
N SER A 75 -0.86 -8.04 -21.51
CA SER A 75 -0.12 -9.29 -21.32
C SER A 75 -1.08 -10.42 -20.94
N ARG A 76 -0.92 -11.58 -21.60
CA ARG A 76 -1.62 -12.83 -21.20
C ARG A 76 -1.45 -13.15 -19.72
N SER A 77 -0.32 -12.73 -19.12
CA SER A 77 -0.02 -12.88 -17.71
C SER A 77 -0.98 -12.10 -16.80
N LEU A 78 -1.37 -10.88 -17.17
CA LEU A 78 -2.32 -10.07 -16.38
C LEU A 78 -3.75 -10.58 -16.43
N SER A 79 -4.25 -10.91 -17.62
CA SER A 79 -5.58 -11.49 -17.76
C SER A 79 -5.69 -12.82 -17.00
N GLN A 80 -4.63 -13.64 -17.03
CA GLN A 80 -4.59 -14.88 -16.27
C GLN A 80 -4.45 -14.63 -14.76
N SER A 81 -3.68 -13.63 -14.33
CA SER A 81 -3.54 -13.24 -12.92
C SER A 81 -4.89 -12.85 -12.32
N ASN A 82 -5.65 -11.99 -12.99
CA ASN A 82 -6.98 -11.58 -12.51
C ASN A 82 -7.94 -12.78 -12.41
N VAL A 83 -7.91 -13.70 -13.37
CA VAL A 83 -8.72 -14.94 -13.31
C VAL A 83 -8.29 -15.81 -12.13
N ASN A 84 -6.98 -15.95 -11.90
CA ASN A 84 -6.44 -16.76 -10.81
C ASN A 84 -6.75 -16.13 -9.43
N GLU A 85 -6.52 -14.83 -9.24
CA GLU A 85 -6.85 -14.12 -8.01
C GLU A 85 -8.35 -14.18 -7.73
N LYS A 86 -9.18 -13.97 -8.75
CA LYS A 86 -10.63 -14.09 -8.64
C LYS A 86 -11.06 -15.48 -8.20
N ALA A 87 -10.44 -16.53 -8.74
CA ALA A 87 -10.73 -17.92 -8.37
C ALA A 87 -10.26 -18.28 -6.95
N LEU A 88 -9.20 -17.65 -6.46
CA LEU A 88 -8.68 -17.83 -5.10
C LEU A 88 -9.44 -17.01 -4.04
N SER A 89 -10.17 -15.98 -4.46
CA SER A 89 -10.98 -15.14 -3.59
C SER A 89 -12.23 -15.85 -3.08
N ASP A 90 -12.57 -15.62 -1.81
CA ASP A 90 -13.83 -16.07 -1.22
C ASP A 90 -15.06 -15.42 -1.87
N LYS A 91 -14.88 -14.24 -2.48
CA LYS A 91 -15.96 -13.43 -3.08
C LYS A 91 -15.56 -12.80 -4.42
N GLY A 92 -14.72 -13.45 -5.21
CA GLY A 92 -14.15 -12.85 -6.43
C GLY A 92 -15.20 -12.35 -7.42
N SER A 93 -16.28 -13.12 -7.67
CA SER A 93 -17.38 -12.70 -8.55
C SER A 93 -18.24 -11.58 -7.95
N ASP A 94 -18.50 -11.62 -6.65
CA ASP A 94 -19.30 -10.60 -5.97
C ASP A 94 -18.55 -9.26 -5.92
N ILE A 95 -17.23 -9.30 -5.73
CA ILE A 95 -16.35 -8.13 -5.77
C ILE A 95 -16.39 -7.45 -7.14
N GLU A 96 -16.27 -8.21 -8.23
CA GLU A 96 -16.37 -7.65 -9.58
C GLU A 96 -17.76 -7.08 -9.85
N ALA A 97 -18.83 -7.78 -9.46
CA ALA A 97 -20.20 -7.29 -9.59
C ALA A 97 -20.42 -6.00 -8.79
N PHE A 98 -19.93 -5.93 -7.55
CA PHE A 98 -19.99 -4.74 -6.70
C PHE A 98 -19.27 -3.56 -7.35
N LEU A 99 -18.07 -3.77 -7.89
CA LEU A 99 -17.29 -2.74 -8.57
C LEU A 99 -18.02 -2.19 -9.80
N ASN A 100 -18.62 -3.07 -10.62
CA ASN A 100 -19.41 -2.67 -11.78
C ASN A 100 -20.64 -1.85 -11.36
N GLN A 101 -21.41 -2.32 -10.37
CA GLN A 101 -22.58 -1.61 -9.84
C GLN A 101 -22.20 -0.25 -9.23
N ALA A 102 -21.08 -0.18 -8.50
CA ALA A 102 -20.58 1.06 -7.94
C ALA A 102 -20.16 2.04 -9.03
N PHE A 103 -19.53 1.57 -10.11
CA PHE A 103 -19.20 2.41 -11.27
C PHE A 103 -20.46 2.97 -11.95
N GLU A 104 -21.48 2.13 -12.17
CA GLU A 104 -22.74 2.55 -12.78
C GLU A 104 -23.48 3.57 -11.91
N LYS A 105 -23.50 3.37 -10.60
CA LYS A 105 -24.28 4.19 -9.65
C LYS A 105 -23.57 5.46 -9.20
N TYR A 106 -22.26 5.39 -8.93
CA TYR A 106 -21.49 6.47 -8.31
C TYR A 106 -20.38 7.01 -9.21
N GLY A 107 -20.14 6.39 -10.37
CA GLY A 107 -19.14 6.82 -11.34
C GLY A 107 -17.72 6.32 -11.06
N ALA A 108 -16.78 6.83 -11.85
CA ALA A 108 -15.35 6.55 -11.70
C ALA A 108 -14.81 7.07 -10.36
N HIS A 109 -13.81 6.38 -9.82
CA HIS A 109 -13.10 6.79 -8.60
C HIS A 109 -13.97 6.97 -7.35
N SER A 110 -15.10 6.27 -7.29
CA SER A 110 -16.07 6.32 -6.21
C SER A 110 -15.80 5.33 -5.07
N VAL A 111 -15.11 4.21 -5.36
CA VAL A 111 -14.91 3.10 -4.42
C VAL A 111 -13.63 3.29 -3.61
N LEU A 112 -13.76 3.15 -2.28
CA LEU A 112 -12.63 3.00 -1.38
C LEU A 112 -12.29 1.50 -1.21
N TYR A 113 -11.07 1.11 -1.56
CA TYR A 113 -10.56 -0.21 -1.20
C TYR A 113 -9.83 -0.15 0.15
N ILE A 114 -10.07 -1.12 1.03
CA ILE A 114 -9.50 -1.19 2.37
C ILE A 114 -8.84 -2.56 2.55
N SER A 115 -7.54 -2.57 2.84
CA SER A 115 -6.78 -3.81 3.13
C SER A 115 -5.52 -3.52 3.95
N PHE A 116 -5.31 -4.29 5.01
CA PHE A 116 -4.14 -4.18 5.89
C PHE A 116 -3.12 -5.31 5.69
N GLY A 117 -3.24 -6.06 4.59
CA GLY A 117 -2.40 -7.21 4.33
C GLY A 117 -2.71 -8.40 5.23
N THR A 118 -1.74 -9.28 5.41
CA THR A 118 -1.92 -10.60 6.07
C THR A 118 -1.20 -10.72 7.42
N ALA A 119 -0.25 -9.82 7.72
CA ALA A 119 0.67 -9.99 8.84
C ALA A 119 0.30 -9.17 10.08
N TRP A 120 -0.15 -7.92 9.92
CA TRP A 120 -0.49 -7.02 11.02
C TRP A 120 -1.95 -6.58 10.95
N TRP A 121 -2.52 -6.24 12.10
CA TRP A 121 -3.92 -5.82 12.20
C TRP A 121 -4.06 -4.50 12.96
N PRO A 122 -4.93 -3.57 12.52
CA PRO A 122 -5.15 -2.31 13.24
C PRO A 122 -5.78 -2.51 14.61
N ASN A 123 -5.70 -1.47 15.45
CA ASN A 123 -6.49 -1.39 16.67
C ASN A 123 -8.01 -1.52 16.32
N PRO A 124 -8.75 -2.45 16.94
CA PRO A 124 -10.15 -2.70 16.59
C PRO A 124 -11.08 -1.49 16.77
N ALA A 125 -10.88 -0.68 17.81
CA ALA A 125 -11.70 0.50 18.06
C ALA A 125 -11.47 1.58 16.99
N HIS A 126 -10.21 1.79 16.59
CA HIS A 126 -9.85 2.68 15.50
C HIS A 126 -10.42 2.21 14.16
N LEU A 127 -10.32 0.91 13.86
CA LEU A 127 -10.89 0.33 12.64
C LEU A 127 -12.41 0.52 12.59
N HIS A 128 -13.11 0.22 13.69
CA HIS A 128 -14.57 0.39 13.79
C HIS A 128 -14.98 1.84 13.54
N ALA A 129 -14.29 2.77 14.20
CA ALA A 129 -14.50 4.20 14.03
C ALA A 129 -14.25 4.67 12.58
N PHE A 130 -13.15 4.22 11.96
CA PHE A 130 -12.86 4.55 10.57
C PHE A 130 -13.95 4.04 9.63
N ILE A 131 -14.37 2.78 9.74
CA ILE A 131 -15.41 2.18 8.87
C ILE A 131 -16.77 2.88 9.04
N GLY A 132 -17.05 3.44 10.23
CA GLY A 132 -18.23 4.27 10.44
C GLY A 132 -18.32 5.48 9.50
N VAL A 133 -17.18 6.07 9.12
CA VAL A 133 -17.12 7.29 8.31
C VAL A 133 -17.55 7.09 6.85
N PRO A 134 -17.02 6.14 6.05
CA PRO A 134 -17.50 5.93 4.69
C PRO A 134 -18.96 5.50 4.64
N LEU A 135 -19.47 4.78 5.66
CA LEU A 135 -20.89 4.46 5.78
C LEU A 135 -21.75 5.74 5.91
N GLU A 136 -21.34 6.67 6.78
CA GLU A 136 -22.05 7.93 6.98
C GLU A 136 -21.96 8.85 5.76
N LEU A 137 -20.78 8.94 5.14
CA LEU A 137 -20.54 9.73 3.93
C LEU A 137 -21.06 9.07 2.64
N LYS A 138 -21.66 7.87 2.75
CA LYS A 138 -22.17 7.08 1.62
C LYS A 138 -21.13 6.76 0.55
N VAL A 139 -19.88 6.58 0.97
CA VAL A 139 -18.78 6.15 0.09
C VAL A 139 -18.83 4.63 -0.05
N PRO A 140 -19.00 4.08 -1.26
CA PRO A 140 -18.96 2.62 -1.44
C PRO A 140 -17.54 2.10 -1.17
N PHE A 141 -17.42 0.93 -0.53
CA PHE A 141 -16.11 0.37 -0.21
C PHE A 141 -16.04 -1.16 -0.28
N ILE A 142 -14.83 -1.66 -0.52
CA ILE A 142 -14.50 -3.08 -0.35
C ILE A 142 -13.53 -3.18 0.82
N PHE A 143 -13.82 -4.06 1.78
CA PHE A 143 -12.95 -4.30 2.93
C PHE A 143 -12.43 -5.75 2.92
N ALA A 144 -11.15 -5.92 2.64
CA ALA A 144 -10.44 -7.18 2.70
C ALA A 144 -9.77 -7.40 4.07
N TYR A 145 -9.98 -8.58 4.68
CA TYR A 145 -9.47 -8.93 6.00
C TYR A 145 -8.92 -10.38 6.02
N ALA A 146 -7.63 -10.52 5.71
CA ALA A 146 -7.02 -11.82 5.36
C ALA A 146 -6.29 -12.55 6.49
N THR A 147 -6.27 -12.01 7.71
CA THR A 147 -5.54 -12.62 8.83
C THR A 147 -6.48 -13.29 9.84
N PRO A 148 -6.16 -14.44 10.45
CA PRO A 148 -6.96 -15.00 11.53
C PRO A 148 -7.18 -14.04 12.72
N ALA A 149 -6.26 -13.09 12.92
CA ALA A 149 -6.39 -12.02 13.92
C ALA A 149 -7.42 -10.93 13.54
N SER A 150 -7.97 -10.98 12.32
CA SER A 150 -8.86 -9.95 11.75
C SER A 150 -10.35 -10.21 11.95
N ALA A 151 -10.73 -10.97 12.97
CA ALA A 151 -12.14 -11.24 13.24
C ALA A 151 -12.91 -9.91 13.33
N LEU A 152 -13.69 -9.62 12.28
CA LEU A 152 -14.49 -8.42 12.21
C LEU A 152 -15.58 -8.53 13.28
N PRO A 153 -15.73 -7.53 14.18
CA PRO A 153 -16.80 -7.56 15.17
C PRO A 153 -18.15 -7.80 14.47
N PRO A 154 -19.00 -8.75 14.95
CA PRO A 154 -20.24 -9.10 14.27
C PRO A 154 -21.18 -7.93 14.04
N ASP A 155 -21.23 -6.98 14.97
CA ASP A 155 -22.00 -5.74 14.85
C ASP A 155 -21.53 -4.89 13.67
N LEU A 156 -20.22 -4.77 13.48
CA LEU A 156 -19.64 -4.03 12.37
C LEU A 156 -19.91 -4.74 11.04
N ALA A 157 -19.73 -6.07 11.00
CA ALA A 157 -20.04 -6.87 9.82
C ALA A 157 -21.50 -6.70 9.38
N ASN A 158 -22.44 -6.80 10.32
CA ASN A 158 -23.86 -6.61 10.05
C ASN A 158 -24.15 -5.19 9.57
N LYS A 159 -23.58 -4.17 10.23
CA LYS A 159 -23.76 -2.76 9.84
C LYS A 159 -23.26 -2.49 8.40
N ILE A 160 -22.14 -3.09 8.01
CA ILE A 160 -21.62 -2.99 6.64
C ILE A 160 -22.60 -3.64 5.66
N GLN A 161 -23.05 -4.86 5.96
CA GLN A 161 -23.96 -5.61 5.08
C GLN A 161 -25.31 -4.90 4.90
N GLU A 162 -25.93 -4.44 6.00
CA GLU A 162 -27.23 -3.76 5.99
C GLU A 162 -27.19 -2.42 5.25
N SER A 163 -26.03 -1.75 5.21
CA SER A 163 -25.88 -0.47 4.52
C SER A 163 -26.00 -0.58 2.99
N GLY A 164 -25.70 -1.75 2.42
CA GLY A 164 -25.54 -1.94 0.98
C GLY A 164 -24.41 -1.12 0.35
N LEU A 165 -23.54 -0.50 1.16
CA LEU A 165 -22.43 0.34 0.72
C LEU A 165 -21.08 -0.38 0.76
N GLY A 166 -20.94 -1.42 1.58
CA GLY A 166 -19.68 -2.13 1.74
C GLY A 166 -19.78 -3.62 1.42
N LEU A 167 -18.71 -4.15 0.82
CA LEU A 167 -18.52 -5.59 0.63
C LEU A 167 -17.28 -6.04 1.40
N THR A 168 -17.43 -7.05 2.26
CA THR A 168 -16.33 -7.61 3.04
C THR A 168 -15.85 -8.93 2.43
N SER A 169 -14.54 -9.20 2.45
CA SER A 169 -13.94 -10.43 1.89
C SER A 169 -12.73 -10.86 2.73
N THR A 170 -12.58 -12.16 2.99
CA THR A 170 -11.40 -12.68 3.70
C THR A 170 -10.19 -12.83 2.78
N TRP A 171 -10.39 -12.87 1.46
CA TRP A 171 -9.31 -12.85 0.49
C TRP A 171 -9.76 -12.14 -0.78
N ALA A 172 -9.28 -10.92 -1.01
CA ALA A 172 -9.73 -10.10 -2.13
C ALA A 172 -8.75 -10.17 -3.32
N PRO A 173 -9.24 -10.18 -4.57
CA PRO A 173 -8.39 -10.09 -5.76
C PRO A 173 -7.91 -8.64 -5.92
N GLN A 174 -6.84 -8.27 -5.20
CA GLN A 174 -6.36 -6.90 -5.06
C GLN A 174 -6.03 -6.26 -6.42
N GLN A 175 -5.43 -6.99 -7.36
CA GLN A 175 -5.10 -6.44 -8.67
C GLN A 175 -6.36 -6.16 -9.50
N LEU A 176 -7.37 -7.03 -9.41
CA LEU A 176 -8.68 -6.82 -10.03
C LEU A 176 -9.32 -5.55 -9.49
N ILE A 177 -9.31 -5.36 -8.16
CA ILE A 177 -9.89 -4.16 -7.53
C ILE A 177 -9.14 -2.91 -7.95
N LEU A 178 -7.81 -2.88 -7.83
CA LEU A 178 -6.99 -1.70 -8.13
C LEU A 178 -7.04 -1.30 -9.61
N ASN A 179 -7.21 -2.27 -10.53
CA ASN A 179 -7.33 -1.99 -11.96
C ASN A 179 -8.73 -1.49 -12.37
N HIS A 180 -9.75 -1.62 -11.51
CA HIS A 180 -11.12 -1.26 -11.84
C HIS A 180 -11.36 0.26 -11.82
N LYS A 181 -12.13 0.79 -12.79
CA LYS A 181 -12.37 2.24 -12.94
C LYS A 181 -13.15 2.87 -11.78
N ALA A 182 -13.96 2.09 -11.07
CA ALA A 182 -14.65 2.53 -9.86
C ALA A 182 -13.67 2.85 -8.73
N THR A 183 -12.51 2.21 -8.68
CA THR A 183 -11.58 2.34 -7.56
C THR A 183 -10.97 3.75 -7.54
N GLY A 184 -11.21 4.43 -6.42
CA GLY A 184 -10.79 5.80 -6.19
C GLY A 184 -9.60 5.89 -5.25
N TRP A 185 -9.63 5.16 -4.15
CA TRP A 185 -8.64 5.28 -3.09
C TRP A 185 -8.33 3.91 -2.50
N PHE A 186 -7.11 3.74 -2.01
CA PHE A 186 -6.70 2.55 -1.28
C PHE A 186 -6.27 2.91 0.15
N LEU A 187 -7.09 2.58 1.14
CA LEU A 187 -6.69 2.55 2.55
C LEU A 187 -5.82 1.33 2.80
N THR A 188 -4.56 1.55 3.15
CA THR A 188 -3.58 0.46 3.30
C THR A 188 -2.64 0.64 4.47
N HIS A 189 -2.18 -0.48 4.99
CA HIS A 189 -1.04 -0.59 5.89
C HIS A 189 0.27 -0.05 5.30
N CYS A 190 0.36 0.21 3.99
CA CYS A 190 1.57 0.73 3.32
C CYS A 190 2.75 -0.26 3.25
N GLY A 191 2.50 -1.57 3.27
CA GLY A 191 3.54 -2.54 2.92
C GLY A 191 3.97 -2.38 1.47
N GLN A 192 5.28 -2.51 1.19
CA GLN A 192 5.87 -2.17 -0.11
C GLN A 192 5.12 -2.77 -1.32
N ASN A 193 4.70 -4.04 -1.27
CA ASN A 193 3.97 -4.68 -2.37
C ASN A 193 2.63 -3.98 -2.68
N SER A 194 1.84 -3.69 -1.65
CA SER A 194 0.54 -3.02 -1.81
C SER A 194 0.70 -1.59 -2.34
N VAL A 195 1.74 -0.89 -1.89
CA VAL A 195 2.08 0.45 -2.38
C VAL A 195 2.41 0.42 -3.86
N VAL A 196 3.31 -0.49 -4.26
CA VAL A 196 3.76 -0.63 -5.64
C VAL A 196 2.60 -1.02 -6.56
N GLU A 197 1.72 -1.95 -6.15
CA GLU A 197 0.52 -2.30 -6.93
C GLU A 197 -0.44 -1.11 -7.09
N SER A 198 -0.70 -0.38 -6.01
CA SER A 198 -1.57 0.82 -6.03
C SER A 198 -1.06 1.85 -7.03
N LEU A 199 0.22 2.21 -6.92
CA LEU A 199 0.84 3.22 -7.78
C LEU A 199 1.01 2.72 -9.21
N THR A 200 1.20 1.42 -9.43
CA THR A 200 1.20 0.82 -10.77
C THR A 200 -0.14 1.06 -11.49
N TYR A 201 -1.25 0.98 -10.76
CA TYR A 201 -2.59 1.31 -11.29
C TYR A 201 -2.97 2.80 -11.20
N GLY A 202 -2.10 3.64 -10.63
CA GLY A 202 -2.34 5.08 -10.49
C GLY A 202 -3.40 5.42 -9.44
N ILE A 203 -3.56 4.54 -8.44
CA ILE A 203 -4.50 4.72 -7.33
C ILE A 203 -3.78 5.42 -6.17
N PRO A 204 -4.23 6.63 -5.74
CA PRO A 204 -3.68 7.29 -4.56
C PRO A 204 -4.13 6.60 -3.27
N LEU A 205 -3.39 6.82 -2.19
CA LEU A 205 -3.53 6.04 -0.96
C LEU A 205 -4.05 6.84 0.23
N ILE A 206 -4.65 6.14 1.17
CA ILE A 206 -4.83 6.60 2.54
C ILE A 206 -3.93 5.69 3.39
N ALA A 207 -2.88 6.27 3.94
CA ALA A 207 -1.80 5.55 4.60
C ALA A 207 -2.09 5.37 6.09
N TRP A 208 -2.16 4.11 6.52
CA TRP A 208 -2.35 3.71 7.91
C TRP A 208 -1.28 2.68 8.30
N PRO A 209 -0.03 3.11 8.53
CA PRO A 209 1.07 2.20 8.82
C PRO A 209 0.91 1.51 10.18
N LEU A 210 1.24 0.22 10.23
CA LEU A 210 1.15 -0.63 11.41
C LEU A 210 2.53 -0.96 12.00
N ALA A 211 3.47 -1.47 11.19
CA ALA A 211 4.79 -1.92 11.62
C ALA A 211 5.79 -2.07 10.45
N GLY A 212 7.06 -2.37 10.75
CA GLY A 212 8.07 -2.69 9.72
C GLY A 212 8.46 -1.48 8.87
N ASP A 213 8.52 -1.68 7.54
CA ASP A 213 8.82 -0.65 6.53
C ASP A 213 7.68 0.37 6.33
N GLN A 214 6.47 0.01 6.78
CA GLN A 214 5.23 0.76 6.53
C GLN A 214 5.27 2.24 6.93
N PRO A 215 5.85 2.66 8.08
CA PRO A 215 5.88 4.06 8.47
C PRO A 215 6.75 4.92 7.54
N ASP A 216 7.86 4.36 7.04
CA ASP A 216 8.72 5.04 6.06
C ASP A 216 7.99 5.21 4.73
N ASN A 217 7.37 4.13 4.24
CA ASN A 217 6.54 4.16 3.04
C ASN A 217 5.42 5.21 3.18
N ALA A 218 4.70 5.23 4.29
CA ALA A 218 3.64 6.21 4.55
C ALA A 218 4.16 7.65 4.50
N ALA A 219 5.33 7.92 5.10
CA ALA A 219 5.97 9.23 5.05
C ALA A 219 6.41 9.61 3.63
N ARG A 220 7.05 8.71 2.90
CA ARG A 220 7.43 8.93 1.50
C ARG A 220 6.22 9.28 0.63
N LEU A 221 5.15 8.49 0.73
CA LEU A 221 3.92 8.66 -0.05
C LEU A 221 3.22 9.99 0.19
N SER A 222 3.18 10.45 1.45
CA SER A 222 2.40 11.63 1.84
C SER A 222 3.22 12.93 1.92
N VAL A 223 4.50 12.85 2.26
CA VAL A 223 5.37 14.03 2.48
C VAL A 223 6.21 14.33 1.24
N ILE A 224 6.72 13.30 0.56
CA ILE A 224 7.64 13.47 -0.58
C ILE A 224 6.91 13.40 -1.91
N LEU A 225 6.07 12.37 -2.09
CA LEU A 225 5.43 12.08 -3.38
C LEU A 225 4.06 12.75 -3.53
N ASP A 226 3.46 13.20 -2.44
CA ASP A 226 2.11 13.79 -2.40
C ASP A 226 1.08 12.94 -3.17
N VAL A 227 1.04 11.64 -2.86
CA VAL A 227 0.09 10.67 -3.42
C VAL A 227 -0.79 10.02 -2.35
N ALA A 228 -0.63 10.43 -1.09
CA ALA A 228 -1.37 9.87 0.02
C ALA A 228 -1.72 10.87 1.12
N TYR A 229 -2.81 10.59 1.83
CA TYR A 229 -3.05 11.11 3.17
C TYR A 229 -2.49 10.13 4.21
N GLN A 230 -2.13 10.59 5.41
CA GLN A 230 -1.86 9.69 6.54
C GLN A 230 -3.01 9.77 7.55
N VAL A 231 -3.41 8.64 8.11
CA VAL A 231 -4.29 8.56 9.28
C VAL A 231 -3.42 8.65 10.53
N ILE A 232 -3.11 9.87 10.97
CA ILE A 232 -2.18 10.14 12.07
C ILE A 232 -2.79 9.74 13.41
N GLU A 233 -4.08 9.98 13.62
CA GLU A 233 -4.80 9.66 14.86
C GLU A 233 -5.01 8.15 15.04
N ALA A 234 -4.65 7.33 14.06
CA ALA A 234 -4.64 5.89 14.23
C ALA A 234 -3.47 5.36 15.06
N ARG A 235 -2.46 6.20 15.32
CA ARG A 235 -1.28 5.86 16.12
C ARG A 235 -1.64 5.61 17.57
N THR A 236 -0.89 4.71 18.22
CA THR A 236 -1.10 4.28 19.61
C THR A 236 0.23 4.05 20.33
N GLY A 237 0.19 3.87 21.65
CA GLY A 237 1.37 3.61 22.48
C GLY A 237 2.27 4.82 22.70
N GLU A 238 3.25 4.70 23.61
CA GLU A 238 4.11 5.83 24.01
C GLU A 238 4.89 6.41 22.82
N ALA A 239 5.42 5.56 21.93
CA ALA A 239 6.17 5.98 20.76
C ALA A 239 5.26 6.61 19.69
N GLY A 240 4.12 6.00 19.40
CA GLY A 240 3.19 6.45 18.36
C GLY A 240 2.52 7.79 18.68
N LEU A 241 2.36 8.12 19.97
CA LEU A 241 1.72 9.34 20.46
C LEU A 241 2.66 10.56 20.58
N LYS A 242 3.95 10.40 20.29
CA LYS A 242 4.91 11.52 20.28
C LYS A 242 4.70 12.42 19.06
N SER A 243 5.02 13.71 19.22
CA SER A 243 4.94 14.69 18.15
C SER A 243 5.81 14.30 16.96
N LEU A 244 5.24 14.20 15.79
CA LEU A 244 5.93 13.80 14.57
C LEU A 244 6.90 14.90 14.12
N LYS A 245 7.95 14.56 13.37
CA LYS A 245 8.91 15.55 12.83
C LYS A 245 8.25 16.66 12.00
N ARG A 246 7.07 16.37 11.44
CA ARG A 246 6.23 17.29 10.66
C ARG A 246 5.27 18.15 11.50
N GLY A 247 5.38 18.10 12.83
CA GLY A 247 4.64 18.96 13.77
C GLY A 247 3.28 18.44 14.25
N ALA A 248 2.76 17.37 13.66
CA ALA A 248 1.50 16.76 14.12
C ALA A 248 1.72 15.94 15.39
N GLN A 249 0.88 16.11 16.41
CA GLN A 249 0.90 15.31 17.63
C GLN A 249 -0.40 14.51 17.74
N PRO A 250 -0.39 13.20 17.46
CA PRO A 250 -1.58 12.37 17.57
C PRO A 250 -2.05 12.27 19.02
N SER A 251 -3.36 12.35 19.20
CA SER A 251 -4.01 12.03 20.48
C SER A 251 -4.32 10.55 20.61
N GLY A 252 -4.53 9.85 19.47
CA GLY A 252 -4.85 8.43 19.43
C GLY A 252 -6.25 8.11 19.95
N THR A 253 -7.16 9.09 20.03
CA THR A 253 -8.54 8.85 20.47
C THR A 253 -9.45 8.50 19.29
N VAL A 254 -10.47 7.69 19.57
CA VAL A 254 -11.49 7.31 18.60
C VAL A 254 -12.19 8.53 17.99
N GLU A 255 -12.46 9.57 18.79
CA GLU A 255 -13.10 10.80 18.32
C GLU A 255 -12.18 11.59 17.39
N ALA A 256 -10.88 11.65 17.70
CA ALA A 256 -9.91 12.33 16.85
C ALA A 256 -9.73 11.61 15.53
N LEU A 257 -9.61 10.28 15.55
CA LEU A 257 -9.57 9.45 14.36
C LEU A 257 -10.82 9.59 13.50
N THR A 258 -12.01 9.60 14.11
CA THR A 258 -13.27 9.76 13.37
C THR A 258 -13.31 11.11 12.65
N ARG A 259 -12.89 12.18 13.32
CA ARG A 259 -12.78 13.52 12.71
C ARG A 259 -11.76 13.54 11.57
N GLU A 260 -10.58 12.97 11.79
CA GLU A 260 -9.50 12.93 10.79
C GLU A 260 -9.94 12.13 9.56
N ALA A 261 -10.50 10.94 9.75
CA ALA A 261 -10.98 10.09 8.66
C ALA A 261 -12.04 10.81 7.81
N ARG A 262 -12.96 11.54 8.43
CA ARG A 262 -13.94 12.37 7.70
C ARG A 262 -13.25 13.44 6.85
N GLN A 263 -12.35 14.21 7.46
CA GLN A 263 -11.61 15.26 6.75
C GLN A 263 -10.78 14.71 5.58
N ILE A 264 -10.17 13.54 5.76
CA ILE A 264 -9.43 12.84 4.70
C ILE A 264 -10.38 12.48 3.56
N LEU A 265 -11.51 11.83 3.84
CA LEU A 265 -12.45 11.40 2.79
C LEU A 265 -13.11 12.59 2.07
N GLU A 266 -13.36 13.69 2.76
CA GLU A 266 -13.86 14.93 2.14
C GLU A 266 -12.80 15.56 1.22
N LYS A 267 -11.54 15.69 1.68
CA LYS A 267 -10.43 16.21 0.85
C LYS A 267 -10.15 15.32 -0.35
N ALA A 268 -10.25 14.01 -0.15
CA ALA A 268 -10.06 12.98 -1.17
C ALA A 268 -11.04 13.08 -2.35
N GLN A 269 -12.23 13.66 -2.12
CA GLN A 269 -13.22 13.95 -3.17
C GLN A 269 -13.07 15.36 -3.78
N GLY A 270 -12.24 16.21 -3.18
CA GLY A 270 -12.02 17.59 -3.61
C GLY A 270 -10.78 17.80 -4.49
N PRO A 271 -10.40 19.07 -4.72
CA PRO A 271 -9.24 19.44 -5.55
C PRO A 271 -7.90 18.85 -5.07
N ASP A 272 -7.70 18.76 -3.75
CA ASP A 272 -6.49 18.16 -3.17
C ASP A 272 -6.39 16.66 -3.49
N GLY A 273 -7.51 15.93 -3.39
CA GLY A 273 -7.59 14.53 -3.81
C GLY A 273 -7.34 14.34 -5.31
N ALA A 274 -7.86 15.24 -6.14
CA ALA A 274 -7.60 15.23 -7.58
C ALA A 274 -6.11 15.44 -7.90
N GLN A 275 -5.42 16.32 -7.17
CA GLN A 275 -3.98 16.53 -7.32
C GLN A 275 -3.18 15.28 -6.93
N LYS A 276 -3.50 14.64 -5.80
CA LYS A 276 -2.86 13.37 -5.38
C LYS A 276 -3.05 12.26 -6.39
N ARG A 277 -4.23 12.16 -7.01
CA ARG A 277 -4.50 11.20 -8.10
C ARG A 277 -3.63 11.49 -9.33
N LYS A 278 -3.51 12.76 -9.73
CA LYS A 278 -2.64 13.16 -10.84
C LYS A 278 -1.18 12.78 -10.56
N ASN A 279 -0.70 13.00 -9.33
CA ASN A 279 0.64 12.60 -8.90
C ASN A 279 0.80 11.07 -8.98
N ALA A 280 -0.17 10.29 -8.46
CA ALA A 280 -0.15 8.83 -8.53
C ALA A 280 -0.14 8.30 -9.97
N GLN A 281 -0.88 8.92 -10.89
CA GLN A 281 -0.88 8.59 -12.32
C GLN A 281 0.45 8.94 -13.02
N ALA A 282 1.10 10.03 -12.61
CA ALA A 282 2.44 10.35 -13.10
C ALA A 282 3.47 9.30 -12.66
N ILE A 283 3.41 8.87 -11.38
CA ILE A 283 4.24 7.77 -10.88
C ILE A 283 3.93 6.48 -11.62
N SER A 284 2.65 6.13 -11.82
CA SER A 284 2.23 4.96 -12.63
C SER A 284 2.89 4.94 -14.01
N SER A 285 2.91 6.10 -14.68
CA SER A 285 3.51 6.24 -16.01
C SER A 285 5.03 6.02 -15.97
N ASN A 286 5.71 6.54 -14.93
CA ASN A 286 7.15 6.33 -14.74
C ASN A 286 7.50 4.89 -14.38
N LEU A 287 6.68 4.23 -13.54
CA LEU A 287 6.83 2.81 -13.18
C LEU A 287 6.71 1.91 -14.42
N LYS A 288 5.80 2.22 -15.34
CA LYS A 288 5.66 1.50 -16.62
C LYS A 288 6.86 1.74 -17.53
N ARG A 289 7.32 2.99 -17.63
CA ARG A 289 8.50 3.36 -18.44
C ARG A 289 9.76 2.60 -18.03
N ALA A 290 9.91 2.27 -16.74
CA ALA A 290 11.04 1.46 -16.27
C ALA A 290 11.19 0.12 -17.02
N TRP A 291 10.09 -0.43 -17.54
CA TRP A 291 10.03 -1.69 -18.27
C TRP A 291 9.81 -1.54 -19.79
N GLU A 292 9.74 -0.31 -20.30
CA GLU A 292 9.77 -0.06 -21.75
C GLU A 292 11.19 -0.34 -22.30
N VAL A 293 11.32 -0.41 -23.62
CA VAL A 293 12.64 -0.49 -24.28
C VAL A 293 13.47 0.71 -23.82
N ASP A 294 14.71 0.45 -23.40
CA ASP A 294 15.65 1.41 -22.82
C ASP A 294 15.28 1.94 -21.41
N GLY A 295 14.25 1.39 -20.77
CA GLY A 295 13.93 1.66 -19.37
C GLY A 295 14.94 1.04 -18.40
N ASP A 296 15.10 1.63 -17.21
CA ASP A 296 16.10 1.21 -16.23
C ASP A 296 15.97 -0.27 -15.84
N ALA A 297 14.75 -0.74 -15.55
CA ALA A 297 14.51 -2.13 -15.16
C ALA A 297 14.69 -3.11 -16.32
N TYR A 298 14.28 -2.71 -17.53
CA TYR A 298 14.50 -3.49 -18.73
C TYR A 298 16.00 -3.68 -19.01
N ASN A 299 16.78 -2.59 -18.93
CA ASN A 299 18.22 -2.60 -19.19
C ASN A 299 19.00 -3.39 -18.14
N ASP A 300 18.72 -3.17 -16.85
CA ASP A 300 19.39 -3.88 -15.77
C ASP A 300 19.05 -5.39 -15.82
N LEU A 301 17.80 -5.77 -16.12
CA LEU A 301 17.46 -7.19 -16.31
C LEU A 301 18.17 -7.79 -17.53
N LYS A 302 18.22 -7.08 -18.66
CA LYS A 302 18.92 -7.54 -19.87
C LYS A 302 20.42 -7.71 -19.61
N GLN A 303 21.04 -6.78 -18.88
CA GLN A 303 22.43 -6.87 -18.48
C GLN A 303 22.67 -8.10 -17.59
N PHE A 304 21.80 -8.33 -16.61
CA PHE A 304 21.86 -9.50 -15.73
C PHE A 304 21.73 -10.82 -16.51
N LEU A 305 20.75 -10.92 -17.42
CA LEU A 305 20.53 -12.13 -18.23
C LEU A 305 21.63 -12.40 -19.27
N GLY A 306 22.40 -11.38 -19.63
CA GLY A 306 23.57 -11.52 -20.52
C GLY A 306 24.81 -12.08 -19.82
N LYS A 307 24.76 -12.38 -18.53
CA LYS A 307 25.87 -12.95 -17.76
C LYS A 307 25.95 -14.46 -17.98
N GLU A 308 27.17 -14.95 -18.21
CA GLU A 308 27.49 -16.36 -18.07
C GLU A 308 27.84 -16.62 -16.60
N PHE A 309 26.99 -17.37 -15.91
CA PHE A 309 27.29 -17.84 -14.55
C PHE A 309 28.11 -19.13 -14.64
N PRO A 310 29.18 -19.28 -13.82
CA PRO A 310 30.03 -20.46 -13.82
C PRO A 310 29.31 -21.74 -13.38
#